data_AF-A0A6B2NM62-F1
#
_entry.id   AF-A0A6B2NM62-F1
#
_cell.length_a   1.000
_cell.length_b   1.000
_cell.length_c   1.000
_cell.angle_alpha   90.00
_cell.angle_beta   90.00
_cell.angle_gamma   90.00
#
_symmetry.space_group_name_H-M   'P 1'
#
loop_
_entity.id
_entity.type
_entity.pdbx_description
1 polymer ?
#
loop_
_entity_poly.entity_id
_entity_poly.type
_entity_poly.pdbx_seq_one_letter_code
_entity_poly.pdbx_strand_id
1 'polypeptide(L)' 'MRPESSPATPHTPAKRDERRAFIALAVFLAPALAVAIVGGLGFIIWMSQLIYGPPAG' A
#
# COMPACT_ATOMS: atom_id res chain seq x y z
N MET A 1 -4.99 48.71 13.75
CA MET A 1 -3.68 48.07 13.96
C MET A 1 -3.87 46.57 13.77
N ARG A 2 -3.48 46.02 12.61
CA ARG A 2 -3.65 44.59 12.28
C ARG A 2 -2.33 43.92 12.68
N PRO A 3 -2.30 42.86 13.50
CA PRO A 3 -1.06 42.15 13.74
C PRO A 3 -0.62 41.51 12.42
N GLU A 4 0.53 41.94 11.93
CA GLU A 4 1.21 41.38 10.76
C GLU A 4 1.38 39.87 10.98
N SER A 5 0.70 39.08 10.15
CA SER A 5 0.81 37.62 10.11
C SER A 5 2.26 37.22 9.86
N SER A 6 2.86 36.47 10.80
CA SER A 6 4.21 35.90 10.68
C SER A 6 4.43 35.25 9.31
N PRO A 7 5.62 35.36 8.70
CA PRO A 7 5.92 34.63 7.48
C PRO A 7 5.80 33.14 7.79
N ALA A 8 4.83 32.47 7.18
CA ALA A 8 4.77 31.02 7.20
C ALA A 8 6.05 30.51 6.52
N THR A 9 7.02 30.06 7.31
CA THR A 9 8.23 29.41 6.81
C THR A 9 7.80 28.27 5.88
N PRO A 10 8.27 28.22 4.62
CA PRO A 10 8.01 27.06 3.79
C PRO A 10 8.62 25.84 4.47
N HIS A 11 7.77 24.94 4.96
CA HIS A 11 8.21 23.61 5.37
C HIS A 11 8.55 22.84 4.09
N THR A 12 9.73 23.07 3.53
CA THR A 12 10.26 22.19 2.49
C THR A 12 10.53 20.86 3.18
N PRO A 13 9.77 19.79 2.91
CA PRO A 13 10.03 18.49 3.52
C PRO A 13 11.47 18.11 3.20
N ALA A 14 12.25 17.79 4.22
CA ALA A 14 13.63 17.39 4.02
C ALA A 14 13.62 16.11 3.16
N LYS A 15 14.51 16.03 2.16
CA LYS A 15 14.65 14.88 1.24
C LYS A 15 14.79 13.51 1.95
N ARG A 16 15.14 13.54 3.24
CA ARG A 16 15.24 12.38 4.14
C ARG A 16 13.87 11.86 4.60
N ASP A 17 12.86 12.71 4.68
CA ASP A 17 11.52 12.35 5.15
C ASP A 17 10.71 11.65 4.06
N GLU A 18 10.86 12.06 2.80
CA GLU A 18 10.28 11.33 1.65
C GLU A 18 10.79 9.88 1.57
N ARG A 19 12.11 9.66 1.73
CA ARG A 19 12.68 8.30 1.69
C ARG A 19 12.15 7.42 2.81
N ARG A 20 11.94 7.99 4.01
CA ARG A 20 11.37 7.26 5.15
C ARG A 20 9.92 6.89 4.91
N ALA A 21 9.12 7.82 4.41
CA ALA A 21 7.74 7.58 4.04
C ALA A 21 7.64 6.51 2.94
N PHE A 22 8.52 6.56 1.93
CA PHE A 22 8.59 5.55 0.88
C PHE A 22 8.94 4.15 1.40
N ILE A 23 9.97 4.03 2.25
CA ILE A 23 10.35 2.73 2.84
C ILE A 23 9.24 2.19 3.72
N ALA A 24 8.63 3.03 4.57
CA ALA A 24 7.48 2.64 5.39
C ALA A 24 6.35 2.12 4.50
N LEU A 25 5.95 2.89 3.47
CA LEU A 25 4.92 2.46 2.53
C LEU A 25 5.31 1.15 1.86
N ALA A 26 6.52 1.00 1.33
CA ALA A 26 6.96 -0.21 0.65
C ALA A 26 6.90 -1.45 1.57
N VAL A 27 7.35 -1.32 2.83
CA VAL A 27 7.37 -2.41 3.82
C VAL A 27 5.95 -2.87 4.20
N PHE A 28 4.95 -2.00 4.15
CA PHE A 28 3.55 -2.39 4.44
C PHE A 28 2.75 -2.73 3.18
N LEU A 29 2.89 -1.93 2.15
CA LEU A 29 2.15 -2.05 0.89
C LEU A 29 2.56 -3.29 0.12
N ALA A 30 3.86 -3.60 0.03
CA ALA A 30 4.31 -4.76 -0.74
C ALA A 30 3.80 -6.09 -0.14
N PRO A 31 3.88 -6.32 1.19
CA PRO A 31 3.26 -7.50 1.80
C PRO A 31 1.74 -7.52 1.67
N ALA A 32 1.06 -6.37 1.85
CA ALA A 32 -0.40 -6.30 1.68
C ALA A 32 -0.82 -6.67 0.25
N LEU A 33 -0.11 -6.17 -0.76
CA LEU A 33 -0.30 -6.57 -2.16
C LEU A 33 -0.04 -8.05 -2.38
N ALA A 34 1.01 -8.61 -1.79
CA ALA A 34 1.30 -10.05 -1.89
C ALA A 34 0.14 -10.89 -1.36
N VAL A 35 -0.41 -10.54 -0.19
CA VAL A 35 -1.58 -11.22 0.39
C VAL A 35 -2.82 -11.07 -0.51
N ALA A 36 -3.09 -9.86 -1.01
CA ALA A 36 -4.23 -9.63 -1.89
C ALA A 36 -4.14 -10.44 -3.19
N ILE A 37 -2.96 -10.51 -3.81
CA ILE A 37 -2.75 -11.24 -5.07
C ILE A 37 -2.78 -12.74 -4.82
N VAL A 38 -1.96 -13.26 -3.90
CA VAL A 38 -1.87 -14.71 -3.65
C VAL A 38 -3.16 -15.24 -3.04
N GLY A 39 -3.73 -14.52 -2.06
CA GLY A 39 -5.01 -14.86 -1.46
C GLY A 39 -6.16 -14.77 -2.47
N GLY A 40 -6.21 -13.71 -3.27
CA GLY A 40 -7.23 -13.52 -4.30
C GLY A 40 -7.16 -14.58 -5.40
N LEU A 41 -5.98 -14.83 -5.96
CA LEU A 41 -5.79 -15.87 -6.98
C LEU A 41 -6.04 -17.27 -6.40
N GLY A 42 -5.52 -17.57 -5.21
CA GLY A 42 -5.76 -18.84 -4.53
C GLY A 42 -7.24 -19.07 -4.25
N PHE A 43 -7.96 -18.03 -3.81
CA PHE A 43 -9.40 -18.09 -3.58
C PHE A 43 -10.18 -18.29 -4.89
N ILE A 44 -9.84 -17.57 -5.96
CA ILE A 44 -10.46 -17.76 -7.28
C ILE A 44 -10.25 -19.19 -7.77
N ILE A 45 -9.02 -19.70 -7.68
CA ILE A 45 -8.69 -21.07 -8.05
C ILE A 45 -9.53 -22.03 -7.23
N TRP A 46 -9.52 -21.93 -5.90
CA TRP A 46 -10.31 -22.78 -4.99
C TRP A 46 -11.81 -22.76 -5.31
N MET A 47 -12.39 -21.57 -5.49
CA MET A 47 -13.80 -21.42 -5.88
C MET A 47 -14.10 -22.07 -7.23
N SER A 48 -13.19 -21.95 -8.21
CA SER A 48 -13.36 -22.60 -9.50
C SER A 48 -13.38 -24.12 -9.37
N GLN A 49 -12.69 -24.71 -8.37
CA GLN A 49 -12.73 -26.15 -8.12
C GLN A 49 -14.10 -26.62 -7.64
N LEU A 50 -14.85 -25.77 -6.92
CA LEU A 50 -16.23 -26.10 -6.52
C LEU A 50 -17.19 -26.16 -7.72
N ILE A 51 -16.89 -25.43 -8.80
CA ILE A 51 -17.73 -25.36 -10.00
C ILE A 51 -17.32 -26.41 -11.03
N TYR A 52 -16.02 -26.56 -11.28
CA TYR A 52 -15.48 -27.40 -12.36
C TYR A 52 -14.89 -28.73 -11.86
N GLY A 53 -14.88 -28.96 -10.55
CA GLY A 53 -14.21 -30.10 -9.93
C GLY A 53 -12.72 -29.85 -9.68
N PRO A 54 -12.05 -30.72 -8.90
CA PRO A 54 -10.64 -30.58 -8.58
C PRO A 54 -9.77 -30.64 -9.84
N PRO A 55 -8.69 -29.84 -9.95
CA PRO A 55 -7.79 -29.85 -11.11
C PRO A 55 -6.85 -31.07 -11.15
N ALA A 56 -7.17 -32.14 -10.43
CA ALA A 56 -6.36 -33.35 -10.31
C ALA A 56 -7.24 -34.60 -10.30
N GLY A 57 -7.79 -34.96 -11.46
CA GLY A 57 -8.50 -36.24 -11.67
C GLY A 57 -9.90 -36.31 -11.11
#